data_AF-A0A3D2BKB6-F1
#
_entry.id   AF-A0A3D2BKB6-F1
#
_cell.length_a   1.000
_cell.length_b   1.000
_cell.length_c   1.000
_cell.angle_alpha   90.00
_cell.angle_beta   90.00
_cell.angle_gamma   90.00
#
_symmetry.space_group_name_H-M   'P 1'
#
loop_
_entity.id
_entity.type
_entity.pdbx_description
1 polymer ?
#
loop_
_entity_poly.entity_id
_entity_poly.type
_entity_poly.pdbx_seq_one_letter_code
_entity_poly.pdbx_strand_id
1 'polypeptide(L)'
;MIKTYKKLFSHQGTVLFTLAGLVARLPLPMMGIGIIMMISQTQESYALAGAISACFVFTYAILSPQISRLVDSYGQGNVLPIFTLISVLGTGLMLFISWLKWHISLFFVAAVLMGFMPCISAMIRARWTAIYKKNIQLQTAYSLETVLDEVTFIIGPPIAVALSVAFFPQAGILIATILLSIGVFLLSIQRKSEPTLEKNTDIISSEKNKSVIHYPLVKILALIMVFMGVIVGTIDIFSVAFADLQGNPATASIVLSAYAVSSCISGLVFGAVKLSSSLHRLLFVGGIATFITTLPLAIIASVYSLSGVVFISGIFFAPMMIVTMSLIEKAVPEKQLTEGMTWLLAGLNIGVAIGAALTGQVVDYFGTNSGSWVAISASMLVMLTAFIGYRRVNSVKNISI
;
A
#
# COMPACT_ATOMS: atom_id res chain seq x y z
N MET A 1 -19.84 -6.58 -19.82
CA MET A 1 -18.96 -6.76 -18.64
C MET A 1 -19.10 -8.13 -17.98
N ILE A 2 -20.29 -8.54 -17.48
CA ILE A 2 -20.46 -9.81 -16.73
C ILE A 2 -20.00 -11.07 -17.51
N LYS A 3 -20.31 -11.16 -18.82
CA LYS A 3 -19.86 -12.28 -19.68
C LYS A 3 -18.33 -12.37 -19.80
N THR A 4 -17.62 -11.25 -19.78
CA THR A 4 -16.15 -11.18 -19.88
C THR A 4 -15.50 -11.74 -18.61
N TYR A 5 -15.98 -11.34 -17.43
CA TYR A 5 -15.51 -11.88 -16.15
C TYR A 5 -15.91 -13.34 -15.96
N LYS A 6 -17.10 -13.77 -16.40
CA LYS A 6 -17.50 -15.19 -16.34
C LYS A 6 -16.57 -16.07 -17.20
N LYS A 7 -16.09 -15.57 -18.34
CA LYS A 7 -15.11 -16.24 -19.21
C LYS A 7 -13.70 -16.28 -18.61
N LEU A 8 -13.38 -15.38 -17.68
CA LEU A 8 -12.11 -15.38 -16.94
C LEU A 8 -12.02 -16.57 -15.96
N PHE A 9 -13.16 -16.99 -15.40
CA PHE A 9 -13.21 -18.11 -14.46
C PHE A 9 -13.41 -19.48 -15.12
N SER A 10 -13.25 -19.58 -16.45
CA SER A 10 -13.47 -20.83 -17.18
C SER A 10 -12.34 -21.85 -16.98
N HIS A 11 -11.14 -21.42 -16.57
CA HIS A 11 -10.04 -22.33 -16.23
C HIS A 11 -10.23 -22.91 -14.82
N GLN A 12 -10.07 -24.23 -14.68
CA GLN A 12 -10.15 -24.91 -13.39
C GLN A 12 -9.13 -24.33 -12.39
N GLY A 13 -9.57 -24.06 -11.16
CA GLY A 13 -8.73 -23.50 -10.10
C GLY A 13 -8.71 -21.97 -10.01
N THR A 14 -9.16 -21.25 -11.05
CA THR A 14 -9.17 -19.77 -11.06
C THR A 14 -10.01 -19.16 -9.94
N VAL A 15 -11.21 -19.69 -9.72
CA VAL A 15 -12.09 -19.27 -8.62
C VAL A 15 -11.44 -19.52 -7.27
N LEU A 16 -10.85 -20.71 -7.06
CA LEU A 16 -10.29 -21.08 -5.76
C LEU A 16 -9.07 -20.22 -5.39
N PHE A 17 -8.14 -19.94 -6.31
CA PHE A 17 -6.97 -19.14 -5.93
C PHE A 17 -7.33 -17.67 -5.76
N THR A 18 -8.31 -17.18 -6.52
CA THR A 18 -8.81 -15.80 -6.40
C THR A 18 -9.47 -15.60 -5.04
N LEU A 19 -10.33 -16.53 -4.61
CA LEU A 19 -10.94 -16.48 -3.28
C LEU A 19 -9.91 -16.63 -2.16
N ALA A 20 -8.98 -17.58 -2.29
CA ALA A 20 -7.93 -17.79 -1.30
C ALA A 20 -7.07 -16.53 -1.11
N GLY A 21 -6.68 -15.88 -2.21
CA GLY A 21 -5.89 -14.67 -2.10
C GLY A 21 -6.69 -13.41 -1.79
N LEU A 22 -8.02 -13.37 -2.02
CA LEU A 22 -8.87 -12.32 -1.45
C LEU A 22 -8.79 -12.34 0.08
N VAL A 23 -8.92 -13.53 0.68
CA VAL A 23 -8.78 -13.72 2.13
C VAL A 23 -7.37 -13.33 2.60
N ALA A 24 -6.33 -13.74 1.87
CA ALA A 24 -4.94 -13.48 2.25
C ALA A 24 -4.47 -12.03 1.96
N ARG A 25 -5.28 -11.19 1.29
CA ARG A 25 -4.97 -9.77 1.01
C ARG A 25 -5.46 -8.79 2.08
N LEU A 26 -6.61 -9.09 2.70
CA LEU A 26 -7.15 -8.31 3.81
C LEU A 26 -6.16 -7.99 4.94
N PRO A 27 -5.22 -8.88 5.33
CA PRO A 27 -4.32 -8.63 6.45
C PRO A 27 -3.42 -7.41 6.31
N LEU A 28 -2.94 -7.10 5.09
CA LEU A 28 -2.00 -5.99 4.89
C LEU A 28 -2.57 -4.63 5.33
N PRO A 29 -3.74 -4.18 4.81
CA PRO A 29 -4.34 -2.93 5.27
C PRO A 29 -4.83 -3.00 6.73
N MET A 30 -5.14 -4.19 7.25
CA MET A 30 -5.55 -4.37 8.64
C MET A 30 -4.38 -4.23 9.63
N MET A 31 -3.19 -4.75 9.32
CA MET A 31 -2.06 -4.77 10.24
C MET A 31 -1.55 -3.38 10.58
N GLY A 32 -1.38 -2.50 9.59
CA GLY A 32 -0.86 -1.15 9.80
C GLY A 32 -1.72 -0.34 10.78
N ILE A 33 -3.03 -0.26 10.51
CA ILE A 33 -3.96 0.43 11.40
C ILE A 33 -4.21 -0.33 12.70
N GLY A 34 -4.19 -1.67 12.67
CA GLY A 34 -4.36 -2.50 13.86
C GLY A 34 -3.24 -2.29 14.88
N ILE A 35 -1.99 -2.15 14.42
CA ILE A 35 -0.86 -1.76 15.27
C ILE A 35 -1.11 -0.39 15.88
N ILE A 36 -1.54 0.59 15.08
CA ILE A 36 -1.80 1.95 15.55
C ILE A 36 -2.89 1.94 16.64
N MET A 37 -4.02 1.28 16.37
CA MET A 37 -5.13 1.13 17.31
C MET A 37 -4.71 0.43 18.59
N MET A 38 -4.04 -0.72 18.49
CA MET A 38 -3.62 -1.50 19.65
C MET A 38 -2.69 -0.70 20.55
N ILE A 39 -1.70 -0.03 19.97
CA ILE A 39 -0.69 0.71 20.73
C ILE A 39 -1.26 2.01 21.31
N SER A 40 -2.03 2.78 20.54
CA SER A 40 -2.67 4.00 21.05
C SER A 40 -3.58 3.71 22.24
N GLN A 41 -4.34 2.61 22.21
CA GLN A 41 -5.22 2.21 23.32
C GLN A 41 -4.49 1.60 24.52
N THR A 42 -3.33 0.96 24.33
CA THR A 42 -2.62 0.25 25.42
C THR A 42 -1.48 1.06 26.04
N GLN A 43 -0.88 1.97 25.27
CA GLN A 43 0.27 2.79 25.67
C GLN A 43 -0.04 4.28 25.69
N GLU A 44 -1.24 4.71 25.26
CA GLU A 44 -1.70 6.10 25.26
C GLU A 44 -0.73 7.06 24.53
N SER A 45 -0.05 6.58 23.48
CA SER A 45 0.89 7.37 22.67
C SER A 45 0.74 7.10 21.18
N TYR A 46 0.49 8.17 20.43
CA TYR A 46 0.43 8.14 18.96
C TYR A 46 1.82 8.10 18.34
N ALA A 47 2.83 8.69 18.99
CA ALA A 47 4.22 8.63 18.55
C ALA A 47 4.74 7.20 18.53
N LEU A 48 4.47 6.44 19.60
CA LEU A 48 4.89 5.05 19.72
C LEU A 48 4.09 4.15 18.77
N ALA A 49 2.78 4.39 18.65
CA ALA A 49 1.90 3.71 17.69
C ALA A 49 2.36 3.89 16.23
N GLY A 50 2.64 5.14 15.86
CA GLY A 50 3.15 5.51 14.54
C GLY A 50 4.52 4.92 14.27
N ALA A 51 5.45 4.96 15.24
CA ALA A 51 6.80 4.42 15.08
C ALA A 51 6.82 2.89 14.89
N ILE A 52 6.01 2.13 15.64
CA ILE A 52 5.96 0.67 15.49
C ILE A 52 5.27 0.28 14.18
N SER A 53 4.16 0.95 13.83
CA SER A 53 3.49 0.71 12.54
C SER A 53 4.40 1.06 11.37
N ALA A 54 5.14 2.17 11.46
CA ALA A 54 6.18 2.56 10.52
C ALA A 54 7.26 1.49 10.37
N CYS A 55 7.73 0.91 11.48
CA CYS A 55 8.71 -0.17 11.48
C CYS A 55 8.21 -1.40 10.71
N PHE A 56 6.95 -1.80 10.93
CA PHE A 56 6.30 -2.89 10.18
C PHE A 56 6.23 -2.57 8.67
N VAL A 57 5.67 -1.42 8.30
CA VAL A 57 5.47 -1.02 6.89
C VAL A 57 6.81 -0.90 6.17
N PHE A 58 7.82 -0.30 6.82
CA PHE A 58 9.16 -0.16 6.26
C PHE A 58 9.83 -1.52 6.03
N THR A 59 9.70 -2.43 6.99
CA THR A 59 10.23 -3.79 6.87
C THR A 59 9.53 -4.55 5.73
N TYR A 60 8.19 -4.46 5.64
CA TYR A 60 7.42 -5.06 4.56
C TYR A 60 7.80 -4.50 3.18
N ALA A 61 7.99 -3.17 3.09
CA ALA A 61 8.41 -2.50 1.86
C ALA A 61 9.77 -2.99 1.38
N ILE A 62 10.70 -3.20 2.32
CA ILE A 62 12.02 -3.70 2.00
C ILE A 62 11.97 -5.16 1.64
N LEU A 63 11.30 -6.03 2.41
CA LEU A 63 11.40 -7.50 2.32
C LEU A 63 10.47 -8.15 1.27
N SER A 64 9.32 -7.54 0.98
CA SER A 64 8.34 -8.14 0.07
C SER A 64 8.88 -8.43 -1.35
N PRO A 65 9.77 -7.61 -1.95
CA PRO A 65 10.37 -7.93 -3.25
C PRO A 65 11.35 -9.11 -3.20
N GLN A 66 12.15 -9.26 -2.13
CA GLN A 66 13.10 -10.37 -1.97
C GLN A 66 12.35 -11.67 -1.75
N ILE A 67 11.27 -11.65 -0.94
CA ILE A 67 10.38 -12.80 -0.77
C ILE A 67 9.79 -13.20 -2.12
N SER A 68 9.37 -12.23 -2.95
CA SER A 68 8.86 -12.51 -4.29
C SER A 68 9.92 -13.16 -5.21
N ARG A 69 11.19 -12.71 -5.17
CA ARG A 69 12.29 -13.36 -5.92
C ARG A 69 12.58 -14.78 -5.44
N LEU A 70 12.50 -15.02 -4.15
CA LEU A 70 12.65 -16.36 -3.58
C LEU A 70 11.50 -17.26 -4.04
N VAL A 71 10.27 -16.76 -4.06
CA VAL A 71 9.12 -17.48 -4.63
C VAL A 71 9.36 -17.84 -6.09
N ASP A 72 9.87 -16.92 -6.91
CA ASP A 72 10.13 -17.18 -8.33
C ASP A 72 11.17 -18.30 -8.52
N SER A 73 12.10 -18.47 -7.57
CA SER A 73 13.18 -19.47 -7.64
C SER A 73 12.82 -20.82 -7.01
N TYR A 74 12.06 -20.81 -5.91
CA TYR A 74 11.81 -21.99 -5.06
C TYR A 74 10.32 -22.42 -5.02
N GLY A 75 9.44 -21.66 -5.64
CA GLY A 75 8.01 -21.91 -5.74
C GLY A 75 7.20 -21.23 -4.64
N GLN A 76 5.92 -20.99 -4.93
CA GLN A 76 4.95 -20.42 -4.00
C GLN A 76 4.70 -21.37 -2.82
N GLY A 77 4.54 -22.67 -3.09
CA GLY A 77 4.17 -23.66 -2.08
C GLY A 77 5.22 -23.87 -0.99
N ASN A 78 6.50 -23.61 -1.29
CA ASN A 78 7.60 -23.78 -0.34
C ASN A 78 7.91 -22.50 0.44
N VAL A 79 7.85 -21.34 -0.24
CA VAL A 79 8.28 -20.07 0.34
C VAL A 79 7.17 -19.40 1.16
N LEU A 80 5.93 -19.39 0.65
CA LEU A 80 4.81 -18.68 1.31
C LEU A 80 4.58 -19.13 2.76
N PRO A 81 4.52 -20.44 3.08
CA PRO A 81 4.27 -20.88 4.46
C PRO A 81 5.36 -20.47 5.44
N ILE A 82 6.63 -20.48 5.02
CA ILE A 82 7.78 -20.15 5.87
C ILE A 82 7.73 -18.66 6.28
N PHE A 83 7.61 -17.77 5.30
CA PHE A 83 7.58 -16.33 5.55
C PHE A 83 6.31 -15.90 6.28
N THR A 84 5.18 -16.56 5.99
CA THR A 84 3.94 -16.36 6.75
C THR A 84 4.11 -16.81 8.20
N LEU A 85 4.77 -17.93 8.46
CA LEU A 85 5.03 -18.39 9.83
C LEU A 85 5.87 -17.36 10.61
N ILE A 86 6.91 -16.77 10.00
CA ILE A 86 7.72 -15.71 10.63
C ILE A 86 6.84 -14.51 11.00
N SER A 87 5.95 -14.06 10.10
CA SER A 87 5.03 -12.95 10.37
C SER A 87 3.99 -13.29 11.45
N VAL A 88 3.48 -14.52 11.47
CA VAL A 88 2.57 -15.03 12.52
C VAL A 88 3.27 -15.06 13.88
N LEU A 89 4.51 -15.54 13.95
CA LEU A 89 5.32 -15.53 15.18
C LEU A 89 5.63 -14.10 15.63
N GLY A 90 5.92 -13.19 14.70
CA GLY A 90 6.08 -11.76 14.97
C GLY A 90 4.81 -11.15 15.58
N THR A 91 3.65 -11.49 15.02
CA THR A 91 2.36 -11.08 15.59
C THR A 91 2.17 -11.68 16.98
N GLY A 92 2.40 -12.98 17.16
CA GLY A 92 2.29 -13.64 18.46
C GLY A 92 3.16 -12.98 19.52
N LEU A 93 4.39 -12.62 19.16
CA LEU A 93 5.31 -11.86 20.00
C LEU A 93 4.74 -10.47 20.34
N MET A 94 4.23 -9.74 19.36
CA MET A 94 3.58 -8.43 19.54
C MET A 94 2.43 -8.50 20.56
N LEU A 95 1.56 -9.52 20.41
CA LEU A 95 0.42 -9.76 21.30
C LEU A 95 0.87 -10.13 22.71
N PHE A 96 1.88 -10.99 22.82
CA PHE A 96 2.44 -11.42 24.10
C PHE A 96 3.10 -10.28 24.88
N ILE A 97 3.88 -9.43 24.20
CA ILE A 97 4.50 -8.22 24.79
C ILE A 97 3.41 -7.26 25.29
N SER A 98 2.35 -7.05 24.50
CA SER A 98 1.22 -6.21 24.88
C SER A 98 0.51 -6.74 26.12
N TRP A 99 0.28 -8.05 26.20
CA TRP A 99 -0.38 -8.67 27.35
C TRP A 99 0.46 -8.62 28.63
N LEU A 100 1.77 -8.90 28.54
CA LEU A 100 2.68 -8.86 29.69
C LEU A 100 3.17 -7.46 30.08
N LYS A 101 2.82 -6.42 29.29
CA LYS A 101 3.32 -5.04 29.46
C LYS A 101 4.86 -4.98 29.52
N TRP A 102 5.51 -5.74 28.65
CA TRP A 102 6.97 -5.83 28.58
C TRP A 102 7.61 -4.60 27.93
N HIS A 103 8.95 -4.58 27.93
CA HIS A 103 9.75 -3.44 27.47
C HIS A 103 9.41 -3.02 26.03
N ILE A 104 9.21 -1.71 25.83
CA ILE A 104 8.73 -1.11 24.57
C ILE A 104 9.58 -1.52 23.36
N SER A 105 10.90 -1.64 23.54
CA SER A 105 11.85 -1.99 22.49
C SER A 105 11.52 -3.32 21.79
N LEU A 106 10.86 -4.25 22.49
CA LEU A 106 10.49 -5.54 21.92
C LEU A 106 9.35 -5.43 20.89
N PHE A 107 8.52 -4.37 20.95
CA PHE A 107 7.51 -4.14 19.91
C PHE A 107 8.13 -3.87 18.54
N PHE A 108 9.30 -3.22 18.48
CA PHE A 108 10.02 -3.00 17.23
C PHE A 108 10.53 -4.32 16.66
N VAL A 109 11.04 -5.22 17.51
CA VAL A 109 11.47 -6.56 17.08
C VAL A 109 10.28 -7.35 16.52
N ALA A 110 9.13 -7.30 17.20
CA ALA A 110 7.90 -7.93 16.73
C ALA A 110 7.42 -7.34 15.39
N ALA A 111 7.45 -6.02 15.24
CA ALA A 111 7.07 -5.33 14.00
C ALA A 111 7.98 -5.68 12.81
N VAL A 112 9.29 -5.83 13.03
CA VAL A 112 10.23 -6.32 12.02
C VAL A 112 9.84 -7.73 11.58
N LEU A 113 9.58 -8.65 12.53
CA LEU A 113 9.15 -10.01 12.21
C LEU A 113 7.81 -10.05 11.46
N MET A 114 6.85 -9.21 11.84
CA MET A 114 5.57 -9.07 11.13
C MET A 114 5.77 -8.67 9.65
N GLY A 115 6.78 -7.84 9.37
CA GLY A 115 7.14 -7.36 8.03
C GLY A 115 7.64 -8.44 7.06
N PHE A 116 7.93 -9.66 7.53
CA PHE A 116 8.22 -10.83 6.67
C PHE A 116 6.97 -11.36 5.94
N MET A 117 5.82 -10.72 6.10
CA MET A 117 4.59 -11.07 5.41
C MET A 117 4.76 -11.06 3.88
N PRO A 118 4.33 -12.10 3.16
CA PRO A 118 4.44 -12.15 1.70
C PRO A 118 3.46 -11.22 0.98
N CYS A 119 3.83 -10.76 -0.23
CA CYS A 119 2.93 -9.96 -1.09
C CYS A 119 1.98 -10.85 -1.91
N ILE A 120 0.80 -11.10 -1.36
CA ILE A 120 -0.21 -11.98 -1.97
C ILE A 120 -0.72 -11.46 -3.33
N SER A 121 -0.82 -10.14 -3.50
CA SER A 121 -1.24 -9.55 -4.77
C SER A 121 -0.30 -9.90 -5.92
N ALA A 122 1.02 -9.90 -5.67
CA ALA A 122 2.00 -10.38 -6.64
C ALA A 122 1.84 -11.88 -6.95
N MET A 123 1.59 -12.71 -5.93
CA MET A 123 1.45 -14.17 -6.09
C MET A 123 0.28 -14.55 -7.01
N ILE A 124 -0.88 -13.91 -6.84
CA ILE A 124 -2.04 -14.17 -7.70
C ILE A 124 -1.81 -13.66 -9.11
N ARG A 125 -1.20 -12.46 -9.27
CA ARG A 125 -0.88 -11.92 -10.60
C ARG A 125 0.07 -12.86 -11.37
N ALA A 126 1.03 -13.47 -10.69
CA ALA A 126 1.89 -14.50 -11.28
C ALA A 126 1.09 -15.73 -11.78
N ARG A 127 0.09 -16.19 -11.02
CA ARG A 127 -0.80 -17.30 -11.45
C ARG A 127 -1.63 -16.93 -12.69
N TRP A 128 -2.21 -15.72 -12.73
CA TRP A 128 -2.94 -15.25 -13.91
C TRP A 128 -2.03 -15.15 -15.14
N THR A 129 -0.79 -14.69 -14.95
CA THR A 129 0.22 -14.62 -16.02
C THR A 129 0.54 -15.99 -16.58
N ALA A 130 0.70 -16.99 -15.71
CA ALA A 130 0.97 -18.37 -16.11
C ALA A 130 -0.21 -18.96 -16.91
N ILE A 131 -1.45 -18.66 -16.54
CA ILE A 131 -2.67 -19.19 -17.20
C ILE A 131 -2.94 -18.50 -18.55
N TYR A 132 -2.84 -17.18 -18.62
CA TYR A 132 -3.26 -16.37 -19.78
C TYR A 132 -2.09 -15.78 -20.57
N LYS A 133 -0.92 -16.42 -20.54
CA LYS A 133 0.30 -15.97 -21.26
C LYS A 133 -0.06 -15.56 -22.69
N LYS A 134 0.15 -14.27 -23.04
CA LYS A 134 -0.13 -13.65 -24.36
C LYS A 134 -1.61 -13.59 -24.80
N ASN A 135 -2.57 -13.72 -23.88
CA ASN A 135 -4.01 -13.61 -24.17
C ASN A 135 -4.56 -12.26 -23.72
N ILE A 136 -5.52 -11.69 -24.48
CA ILE A 136 -6.24 -10.45 -24.15
C ILE A 136 -6.93 -10.51 -22.76
N GLN A 137 -7.25 -11.73 -22.30
CA GLN A 137 -7.87 -11.98 -21.00
C GLN A 137 -6.97 -11.62 -19.81
N LEU A 138 -5.64 -11.55 -19.99
CA LEU A 138 -4.70 -11.20 -18.93
C LEU A 138 -4.93 -9.78 -18.40
N GLN A 139 -5.22 -8.82 -19.29
CA GLN A 139 -5.53 -7.44 -18.87
C GLN A 139 -6.81 -7.40 -18.03
N THR A 140 -7.83 -8.19 -18.40
CA THR A 140 -9.07 -8.29 -17.62
C THR A 140 -8.82 -8.91 -16.25
N ALA A 141 -7.91 -9.90 -16.17
CA ALA A 141 -7.48 -10.49 -14.90
C ALA A 141 -6.83 -9.43 -13.99
N TYR A 142 -5.88 -8.65 -14.52
CA TYR A 142 -5.22 -7.61 -13.73
C TYR A 142 -6.16 -6.51 -13.27
N SER A 143 -7.14 -6.15 -14.10
CA SER A 143 -8.21 -5.23 -13.69
C SER A 143 -9.03 -5.81 -12.54
N LEU A 144 -9.41 -7.09 -12.59
CA LEU A 144 -10.08 -7.76 -11.46
C LEU A 144 -9.21 -7.70 -10.20
N GLU A 145 -7.93 -8.06 -10.32
CA GLU A 145 -7.01 -8.09 -9.18
C GLU A 145 -6.88 -6.72 -8.53
N THR A 146 -6.82 -5.66 -9.34
CA THR A 146 -6.76 -4.28 -8.84
C THR A 146 -8.04 -3.91 -8.09
N VAL A 147 -9.22 -4.27 -8.61
CA VAL A 147 -10.50 -4.03 -7.91
C VAL A 147 -10.55 -4.78 -6.58
N LEU A 148 -10.08 -6.02 -6.54
CA LEU A 148 -10.01 -6.80 -5.30
C LEU A 148 -9.03 -6.17 -4.30
N ASP A 149 -7.87 -5.71 -4.76
CA ASP A 149 -6.92 -4.97 -3.92
C ASP A 149 -7.61 -3.75 -3.29
N GLU A 150 -8.24 -2.88 -4.10
CA GLU A 150 -8.98 -1.70 -3.61
C GLU A 150 -10.08 -2.06 -2.61
N VAL A 151 -10.89 -3.09 -2.88
CA VAL A 151 -11.94 -3.55 -1.96
C VAL A 151 -11.35 -3.97 -0.60
N THR A 152 -10.21 -4.65 -0.60
CA THR A 152 -9.54 -5.02 0.66
C THR A 152 -9.01 -3.81 1.42
N PHE A 153 -8.53 -2.77 0.74
CA PHE A 153 -8.12 -1.51 1.37
C PHE A 153 -9.31 -0.68 1.88
N ILE A 154 -10.48 -0.79 1.26
CA ILE A 154 -11.72 -0.14 1.73
C ILE A 154 -12.25 -0.82 3.00
N ILE A 155 -12.30 -2.16 3.00
CA ILE A 155 -12.98 -2.94 4.06
C ILE A 155 -12.04 -3.30 5.21
N GLY A 156 -10.74 -3.51 4.94
CA GLY A 156 -9.76 -3.96 5.92
C GLY A 156 -9.63 -3.06 7.14
N PRO A 157 -9.29 -1.76 6.99
CA PRO A 157 -9.10 -0.88 8.14
C PRO A 157 -10.35 -0.74 9.03
N PRO A 158 -11.58 -0.60 8.48
CA PRO A 158 -12.80 -0.66 9.28
C PRO A 158 -12.97 -1.93 10.09
N ILE A 159 -12.70 -3.10 9.50
CA ILE A 159 -12.78 -4.37 10.23
C ILE A 159 -11.76 -4.36 11.39
N ALA A 160 -10.51 -3.96 11.13
CA ALA A 160 -9.47 -3.95 12.16
C ALA A 160 -9.82 -3.04 13.33
N VAL A 161 -10.21 -1.79 13.04
CA VAL A 161 -10.61 -0.81 14.07
C VAL A 161 -11.85 -1.28 14.82
N ALA A 162 -12.90 -1.72 14.11
CA ALA A 162 -14.14 -2.18 14.75
C ALA A 162 -13.91 -3.37 15.69
N LEU A 163 -13.08 -4.33 15.29
CA LEU A 163 -12.71 -5.46 16.15
C LEU A 163 -11.93 -4.99 17.38
N SER A 164 -10.96 -4.10 17.21
CA SER A 164 -10.17 -3.55 18.32
C SER A 164 -11.01 -2.79 19.33
N VAL A 165 -12.03 -2.06 18.87
CA VAL A 165 -12.96 -1.31 19.73
C VAL A 165 -14.01 -2.22 20.37
N ALA A 166 -14.58 -3.18 19.63
CA ALA A 166 -15.70 -4.00 20.10
C ALA A 166 -15.28 -5.11 21.07
N PHE A 167 -14.05 -5.62 20.95
CA PHE A 167 -13.59 -6.75 21.75
C PHE A 167 -12.42 -6.39 22.66
N PHE A 168 -11.25 -6.14 22.08
CA PHE A 168 -10.02 -5.79 22.80
C PHE A 168 -8.99 -5.23 21.83
N PRO A 169 -8.04 -4.37 22.27
CA PRO A 169 -7.15 -3.61 21.37
C PRO A 169 -6.40 -4.46 20.33
N GLN A 170 -6.06 -5.69 20.70
CA GLN A 170 -5.32 -6.65 19.88
C GLN A 170 -6.16 -7.36 18.80
N ALA A 171 -7.49 -7.28 18.85
CA ALA A 171 -8.38 -8.12 18.05
C ALA A 171 -8.22 -7.89 16.55
N GLY A 172 -8.00 -6.64 16.10
CA GLY A 172 -7.78 -6.32 14.70
C GLY A 172 -6.57 -7.05 14.10
N ILE A 173 -5.42 -7.04 14.79
CA ILE A 173 -4.20 -7.70 14.32
C ILE A 173 -4.34 -9.22 14.42
N LEU A 174 -4.97 -9.74 15.48
CA LEU A 174 -5.19 -11.16 15.66
C LEU A 174 -6.02 -11.76 14.51
N ILE A 175 -7.14 -11.11 14.15
CA ILE A 175 -7.97 -11.56 13.03
C ILE A 175 -7.24 -11.40 11.70
N ALA A 176 -6.48 -10.31 11.49
CA ALA A 176 -5.63 -10.16 10.30
C ALA A 176 -4.65 -11.34 10.14
N THR A 177 -4.00 -11.78 11.21
CA THR A 177 -3.05 -12.89 11.19
C THR A 177 -3.72 -14.25 10.97
N ILE A 178 -4.94 -14.45 11.48
CA ILE A 178 -5.74 -15.65 11.18
C ILE A 178 -6.12 -15.66 9.69
N LEU A 179 -6.60 -14.55 9.14
CA LEU A 179 -6.95 -14.43 7.72
C LEU A 179 -5.72 -14.66 6.82
N LEU A 180 -4.55 -14.11 7.20
CA LEU A 180 -3.30 -14.35 6.48
C LEU A 180 -2.96 -15.85 6.46
N SER A 181 -3.00 -16.49 7.62
CA SER A 181 -2.65 -17.91 7.78
C SER A 181 -3.59 -18.80 6.96
N ILE A 182 -4.90 -18.57 7.05
CA ILE A 182 -5.92 -19.31 6.29
C ILE A 182 -5.75 -19.07 4.81
N GLY A 183 -5.62 -17.81 4.38
CA GLY A 183 -5.49 -17.45 2.97
C GLY A 183 -4.22 -18.03 2.34
N VAL A 184 -3.08 -17.97 3.03
CA VAL A 184 -1.82 -18.57 2.57
C VAL A 184 -1.91 -20.09 2.54
N PHE A 185 -2.51 -20.72 3.55
CA PHE A 185 -2.73 -22.16 3.56
C PHE A 185 -3.59 -22.61 2.37
N LEU A 186 -4.73 -21.96 2.16
CA LEU A 186 -5.63 -22.22 1.03
C LEU A 186 -4.93 -21.99 -0.32
N LEU A 187 -4.06 -20.99 -0.43
CA LEU A 187 -3.30 -20.72 -1.64
C LEU A 187 -2.20 -21.77 -1.88
N SER A 188 -1.56 -22.25 -0.81
CA SER A 188 -0.43 -23.21 -0.86
C SER A 188 -0.88 -24.64 -1.19
N ILE A 189 -2.11 -25.03 -0.84
CA ILE A 189 -2.69 -26.32 -1.24
C ILE A 189 -2.97 -26.36 -2.74
N GLN A 190 -3.16 -25.21 -3.39
CA GLN A 190 -3.53 -25.12 -4.80
C GLN A 190 -2.33 -25.25 -5.76
N ARG A 191 -1.55 -26.33 -5.60
CA ARG A 191 -0.34 -26.63 -6.38
C ARG A 191 -0.57 -26.71 -7.90
N LYS A 192 -1.77 -27.08 -8.34
CA LYS A 192 -2.10 -27.16 -9.79
C LYS A 192 -2.10 -25.81 -10.50
N SER A 193 -2.34 -24.73 -9.76
CA SER A 193 -2.35 -23.36 -10.29
C SER A 193 -1.05 -22.61 -10.04
N GLU A 194 -0.07 -23.27 -9.42
CA GLU A 194 1.24 -22.70 -9.15
C GLU A 194 1.98 -22.46 -10.48
N PRO A 195 2.58 -21.28 -10.67
CA PRO A 195 3.40 -21.05 -11.85
C PRO A 195 4.53 -22.08 -11.91
N THR A 196 4.73 -22.71 -13.06
CA THR A 196 5.88 -23.61 -13.24
C THR A 196 7.15 -22.80 -13.04
N LEU A 197 8.07 -23.32 -12.22
CA LEU A 197 9.42 -22.79 -12.13
C LEU A 197 10.03 -22.81 -13.52
N GLU A 198 10.17 -21.65 -14.16
CA GLU A 198 11.03 -21.56 -15.34
C GLU A 198 12.43 -21.88 -14.81
N LYS A 199 12.96 -23.06 -15.17
CA LYS A 199 14.39 -23.34 -14.98
C LYS A 199 15.11 -22.19 -15.66
N ASN A 200 15.79 -21.36 -14.87
CA ASN A 200 16.69 -20.32 -15.34
C ASN A 200 17.87 -20.99 -16.06
N THR A 201 17.64 -21.56 -17.24
CA THR A 201 18.70 -22.08 -18.11
C THR A 201 19.23 -21.00 -19.06
N ASP A 202 18.58 -19.82 -19.17
CA ASP A 202 18.92 -18.84 -20.22
C ASP A 202 19.07 -17.37 -19.74
N ILE A 203 19.50 -17.10 -18.50
CA ILE A 203 19.96 -15.74 -18.13
C ILE A 203 21.16 -15.78 -17.17
N ILE A 204 22.25 -16.40 -17.61
CA ILE A 204 23.59 -15.89 -17.28
C ILE A 204 23.94 -14.85 -18.35
N SER A 205 23.16 -13.78 -18.45
CA SER A 205 23.65 -12.53 -19.02
C SER A 205 23.85 -11.57 -17.86
N SER A 206 25.01 -11.73 -17.24
CA SER A 206 25.66 -10.76 -16.36
C SER A 206 26.07 -9.50 -17.12
N GLU A 207 25.20 -8.96 -17.97
CA GLU A 207 25.31 -7.54 -18.30
C GLU A 207 24.94 -6.79 -17.03
N LYS A 208 25.90 -6.08 -16.46
CA LYS A 208 25.72 -5.11 -15.38
C LYS A 208 24.74 -4.02 -15.83
N ASN A 209 23.46 -4.36 -15.92
CA ASN A 209 22.41 -3.41 -16.18
C ASN A 209 22.26 -2.56 -14.92
N LYS A 210 22.66 -1.28 -15.02
CA LYS A 210 22.53 -0.33 -13.92
C LYS A 210 21.10 -0.36 -13.40
N SER A 211 20.94 -0.46 -12.07
CA SER A 211 19.62 -0.46 -11.42
C SER A 211 18.80 0.74 -11.88
N VAL A 212 17.50 0.52 -12.09
CA VAL A 212 16.54 1.49 -12.62
C VAL A 212 16.48 2.77 -11.80
N ILE A 213 16.84 2.70 -10.50
CA ILE A 213 16.90 3.87 -9.62
C ILE A 213 17.94 4.92 -10.08
N HIS A 214 18.86 4.57 -10.97
CA HIS A 214 19.85 5.52 -11.49
C HIS A 214 19.25 6.48 -12.52
N TYR A 215 18.11 6.15 -13.15
CA TYR A 215 17.44 7.05 -14.08
C TYR A 215 16.86 8.27 -13.32
N PRO A 216 17.17 9.51 -13.75
CA PRO A 216 16.72 10.72 -13.04
C PRO A 216 15.20 10.83 -12.90
N LEU A 217 14.44 10.40 -13.90
CA LEU A 217 12.97 10.42 -13.84
C LEU A 217 12.46 9.45 -12.76
N VAL A 218 13.02 8.25 -12.68
CA VAL A 218 12.64 7.24 -11.69
C VAL A 218 12.84 7.77 -10.27
N LYS A 219 13.94 8.49 -10.01
CA LYS A 219 14.17 9.14 -8.71
C LYS A 219 13.10 10.17 -8.37
N ILE A 220 12.70 11.01 -9.34
CA ILE A 220 11.65 12.01 -9.15
C ILE A 220 10.31 11.33 -8.86
N LEU A 221 9.95 10.31 -9.65
CA LEU A 221 8.70 9.58 -9.48
C LEU A 221 8.66 8.82 -8.15
N ALA A 222 9.76 8.17 -7.77
CA ALA A 222 9.89 7.52 -6.46
C ALA A 222 9.77 8.53 -5.31
N LEU A 223 10.38 9.71 -5.44
CA LEU A 223 10.28 10.77 -4.43
C LEU A 223 8.86 11.33 -4.31
N ILE A 224 8.14 11.50 -5.42
CA ILE A 224 6.70 11.83 -5.42
C ILE A 224 5.91 10.76 -4.65
N MET A 225 6.20 9.47 -4.89
CA MET A 225 5.54 8.38 -4.16
C MET A 225 5.85 8.41 -2.67
N VAL A 226 7.09 8.74 -2.26
CA VAL A 226 7.42 8.94 -0.84
C VAL A 226 6.53 10.02 -0.22
N PHE A 227 6.41 11.18 -0.85
CA PHE A 227 5.57 12.25 -0.29
C PHE A 227 4.08 11.92 -0.31
N MET A 228 3.60 11.23 -1.35
CA MET A 228 2.23 10.68 -1.37
C MET A 228 2.00 9.69 -0.22
N GLY A 229 3.00 8.87 0.09
CA GLY A 229 2.97 7.93 1.21
C GLY A 229 2.91 8.65 2.56
N VAL A 230 3.66 9.74 2.73
CA VAL A 230 3.62 10.55 3.96
C VAL A 230 2.19 11.04 4.22
N ILE A 231 1.47 11.49 3.19
CA ILE A 231 0.06 11.90 3.31
C ILE A 231 -0.80 10.75 3.83
N VAL A 232 -0.65 9.55 3.28
CA VAL A 232 -1.40 8.35 3.70
C VAL A 232 -1.09 7.99 5.15
N GLY A 233 0.19 7.91 5.53
CA GLY A 233 0.61 7.60 6.90
C GLY A 233 0.16 8.66 7.91
N THR A 234 0.12 9.94 7.50
CA THR A 234 -0.50 10.99 8.30
C THR A 234 -1.98 10.73 8.51
N ILE A 235 -2.74 10.46 7.44
CA ILE A 235 -4.18 10.17 7.53
C ILE A 235 -4.47 9.01 8.48
N ASP A 236 -3.66 7.94 8.47
CA ASP A 236 -3.82 6.80 9.38
C ASP A 236 -3.78 7.23 10.86
N ILE A 237 -2.72 7.95 11.26
CA ILE A 237 -2.57 8.43 12.64
C ILE A 237 -3.61 9.49 12.98
N PHE A 238 -3.88 10.41 12.06
CA PHE A 238 -4.86 11.49 12.25
C PHE A 238 -6.26 10.96 12.50
N SER A 239 -6.65 9.95 11.72
CA SER A 239 -7.97 9.34 11.83
C SER A 239 -8.19 8.75 13.21
N VAL A 240 -7.20 8.04 13.75
CA VAL A 240 -7.27 7.47 15.10
C VAL A 240 -7.25 8.57 16.16
N ALA A 241 -6.34 9.54 16.06
CA ALA A 241 -6.21 10.60 17.06
C ALA A 241 -7.46 11.49 17.16
N PHE A 242 -8.09 11.85 16.05
CA PHE A 242 -9.36 12.61 16.08
C PHE A 242 -10.53 11.77 16.60
N ALA A 243 -10.59 10.49 16.26
CA ALA A 243 -11.65 9.60 16.72
C ALA A 243 -11.59 9.41 18.25
N ASP A 244 -10.37 9.31 18.78
CA ASP A 244 -10.11 9.20 20.21
C ASP A 244 -10.44 10.50 20.98
N LEU A 245 -10.06 11.67 20.42
CA LEU A 245 -10.45 12.98 20.99
C LEU A 245 -11.96 13.16 21.13
N GLN A 246 -12.75 12.52 20.25
CA GLN A 246 -14.21 12.58 20.29
C GLN A 246 -14.85 11.47 21.15
N GLY A 247 -14.04 10.64 21.81
CA GLY A 247 -14.50 9.51 22.61
C GLY A 247 -15.13 8.38 21.79
N ASN A 248 -14.92 8.35 20.47
CA ASN A 248 -15.46 7.30 19.62
C ASN A 248 -14.40 6.79 18.61
N PRO A 249 -13.47 5.91 19.04
CA PRO A 249 -12.40 5.41 18.20
C PRO A 249 -12.87 4.66 16.93
N ALA A 250 -14.09 4.11 16.93
CA ALA A 250 -14.67 3.44 15.77
C ALA A 250 -14.90 4.38 14.58
N THR A 251 -14.99 5.69 14.83
CA THR A 251 -15.18 6.69 13.75
C THR A 251 -13.92 6.89 12.89
N ALA A 252 -12.74 6.47 13.35
CA ALA A 252 -11.51 6.48 12.55
C ALA A 252 -11.69 5.71 11.23
N SER A 253 -12.44 4.61 11.28
CA SER A 253 -12.77 3.79 10.11
C SER A 253 -13.53 4.55 9.03
N ILE A 254 -14.34 5.54 9.40
CA ILE A 254 -15.13 6.33 8.45
C ILE A 254 -14.19 7.15 7.54
N VAL A 255 -13.15 7.75 8.13
CA VAL A 255 -12.14 8.53 7.40
C VAL A 255 -11.37 7.63 6.44
N LEU A 256 -10.87 6.49 6.92
CA LEU A 256 -10.09 5.55 6.12
C LEU A 256 -10.91 4.97 4.97
N SER A 257 -12.19 4.64 5.22
CA SER A 257 -13.10 4.17 4.17
C SER A 257 -13.39 5.25 3.15
N ALA A 258 -13.62 6.49 3.60
CA ALA A 258 -13.88 7.63 2.70
C ALA A 258 -12.67 7.88 1.78
N TYR A 259 -11.45 7.76 2.31
CA TYR A 259 -10.22 7.84 1.52
C TYR A 259 -10.13 6.74 0.47
N ALA A 260 -10.32 5.49 0.87
CA ALA A 260 -10.21 4.34 -0.02
C ALA A 260 -11.33 4.33 -1.09
N VAL A 261 -12.56 4.69 -0.74
CA VAL A 261 -13.70 4.77 -1.67
C VAL A 261 -13.46 5.86 -2.72
N SER A 262 -13.03 7.06 -2.32
CA SER A 262 -12.77 8.15 -3.26
C SER A 262 -11.59 7.84 -4.20
N SER A 263 -10.52 7.22 -3.68
CA SER A 263 -9.40 6.72 -4.48
C SER A 263 -9.85 5.66 -5.48
N CYS A 264 -10.65 4.67 -5.05
CA CYS A 264 -11.15 3.62 -5.94
C CYS A 264 -12.06 4.18 -7.05
N ILE A 265 -13.03 5.06 -6.70
CA ILE A 265 -13.92 5.71 -7.68
C ILE A 265 -13.10 6.51 -8.69
N SER A 266 -12.14 7.32 -8.22
CA SER A 266 -11.32 8.14 -9.10
C SER A 266 -10.40 7.30 -9.99
N GLY A 267 -9.83 6.22 -9.49
CA GLY A 267 -9.04 5.27 -10.28
C GLY A 267 -9.84 4.62 -11.41
N LEU A 268 -11.09 4.20 -11.12
CA LEU A 268 -12.01 3.65 -12.13
C LEU A 268 -12.39 4.68 -13.20
N VAL A 269 -12.76 5.90 -12.77
CA VAL A 269 -13.12 7.00 -13.69
C VAL A 269 -11.92 7.39 -14.54
N PHE A 270 -10.75 7.59 -13.94
CA PHE A 270 -9.54 7.98 -14.64
C PHE A 270 -9.06 6.90 -15.62
N GLY A 271 -9.19 5.62 -15.25
CA GLY A 271 -8.87 4.49 -16.14
C GLY A 271 -9.84 4.34 -17.32
N ALA A 272 -11.11 4.78 -17.16
CA ALA A 272 -12.10 4.74 -18.23
C ALA A 272 -11.99 5.95 -19.19
N VAL A 273 -11.54 7.11 -18.69
CA VAL A 273 -11.46 8.35 -19.47
C VAL A 273 -10.14 8.43 -20.25
N LYS A 274 -10.24 8.54 -21.58
CA LYS A 274 -9.08 8.83 -22.43
C LYS A 274 -8.73 10.32 -22.37
N LEU A 275 -7.81 10.67 -21.49
CA LEU A 275 -7.29 12.04 -21.42
C LEU A 275 -6.27 12.27 -22.55
N SER A 276 -6.51 13.28 -23.39
CA SER A 276 -5.62 13.70 -24.49
C SER A 276 -4.37 14.46 -24.01
N SER A 277 -4.24 14.71 -22.70
CA SER A 277 -3.15 15.46 -22.12
C SER A 277 -1.88 14.61 -21.94
N SER A 278 -0.71 15.25 -22.06
CA SER A 278 0.57 14.59 -21.78
C SER A 278 0.65 14.16 -20.30
N LEU A 279 1.20 12.96 -20.03
CA LEU A 279 1.35 12.43 -18.67
C LEU A 279 2.08 13.38 -17.70
N HIS A 280 3.12 14.08 -18.17
CA HIS A 280 3.85 15.07 -17.35
C HIS A 280 2.97 16.24 -16.90
N ARG A 281 2.03 16.68 -17.76
CA ARG A 281 1.06 17.74 -17.41
C ARG A 281 0.04 17.21 -16.41
N LEU A 282 -0.44 15.98 -16.58
CA LEU A 282 -1.35 15.34 -15.63
C LEU A 282 -0.70 15.18 -14.26
N LEU A 283 0.58 14.80 -14.21
CA LEU A 283 1.35 14.70 -12.95
C LEU A 283 1.45 16.07 -12.25
N PHE A 284 1.74 17.13 -13.00
CA PHE A 284 1.84 18.49 -12.44
C PHE A 284 0.50 19.02 -11.93
N VAL A 285 -0.57 18.90 -12.73
CA VAL A 285 -1.92 19.30 -12.33
C VAL A 285 -2.40 18.48 -11.13
N GLY A 286 -2.14 17.17 -11.12
CA GLY A 286 -2.44 16.30 -10.00
C GLY A 286 -1.69 16.72 -8.73
N GLY A 287 -0.41 17.08 -8.83
CA GLY A 287 0.35 17.60 -7.69
C GLY A 287 -0.21 18.91 -7.11
N ILE A 288 -0.63 19.86 -7.96
CA ILE A 288 -1.32 21.08 -7.52
C ILE A 288 -2.65 20.72 -6.84
N ALA A 289 -3.43 19.85 -7.46
CA ALA A 289 -4.73 19.45 -6.93
C ALA A 289 -4.59 18.79 -5.56
N THR A 290 -3.64 17.85 -5.38
CA THR A 290 -3.33 17.23 -4.09
C THR A 290 -2.95 18.26 -3.03
N PHE A 291 -2.16 19.29 -3.37
CA PHE A 291 -1.83 20.35 -2.42
C PHE A 291 -3.09 21.16 -2.04
N ILE A 292 -3.86 21.62 -3.01
CA ILE A 292 -5.06 22.43 -2.76
C ILE A 292 -6.10 21.66 -1.93
N THR A 293 -6.31 20.37 -2.22
CA THR A 293 -7.31 19.56 -1.50
C THR A 293 -6.89 19.13 -0.11
N THR A 294 -5.60 19.22 0.23
CA THR A 294 -5.08 18.93 1.57
C THR A 294 -5.01 20.16 2.47
N LEU A 295 -5.01 21.39 1.92
CA LEU A 295 -5.03 22.64 2.72
C LEU A 295 -6.18 22.73 3.74
N PRO A 296 -7.42 22.29 3.44
CA PRO A 296 -8.51 22.33 4.42
C PRO A 296 -8.27 21.48 5.67
N LEU A 297 -7.28 20.56 5.67
CA LEU A 297 -6.88 19.82 6.86
C LEU A 297 -6.40 20.73 8.01
N ALA A 298 -6.00 21.97 7.73
CA ALA A 298 -5.58 22.91 8.77
C ALA A 298 -6.74 23.42 9.65
N ILE A 299 -8.00 23.29 9.19
CA ILE A 299 -9.18 23.90 9.83
C ILE A 299 -10.20 22.83 10.27
N ILE A 300 -9.80 21.56 10.29
CA ILE A 300 -10.70 20.49 10.73
C ILE A 300 -10.89 20.56 12.25
N ALA A 301 -12.11 20.26 12.69
CA ALA A 301 -12.48 20.21 14.10
C ALA A 301 -13.19 18.90 14.47
N SER A 302 -13.50 18.05 13.47
CA SER A 302 -14.22 16.80 13.69
C SER A 302 -13.86 15.68 12.74
N VAL A 303 -14.11 14.44 13.17
CA VAL A 303 -13.93 13.23 12.33
C VAL A 303 -14.75 13.31 11.04
N TYR A 304 -15.94 13.92 11.07
CA TYR A 304 -16.77 14.12 9.88
C TYR A 304 -16.17 15.17 8.92
N SER A 305 -15.66 16.29 9.46
CA SER A 305 -14.94 17.27 8.63
C SER A 305 -13.66 16.68 8.03
N LEU A 306 -12.92 15.89 8.80
CA LEU A 306 -11.75 15.14 8.34
C LEU A 306 -12.14 14.17 7.22
N SER A 307 -13.21 13.39 7.40
CA SER A 307 -13.72 12.46 6.39
C SER A 307 -14.06 13.16 5.07
N GLY A 308 -14.72 14.32 5.13
CA GLY A 308 -15.05 15.12 3.95
C GLY A 308 -13.82 15.62 3.20
N VAL A 309 -12.84 16.18 3.92
CA VAL A 309 -11.59 16.68 3.32
C VAL A 309 -10.77 15.53 2.72
N VAL A 310 -10.63 14.43 3.46
CA VAL A 310 -9.90 13.24 3.02
C VAL A 310 -10.59 12.57 1.83
N PHE A 311 -11.92 12.55 1.77
CA PHE A 311 -12.65 12.08 0.59
C PHE A 311 -12.32 12.90 -0.65
N ILE A 312 -12.29 14.24 -0.54
CA ILE A 312 -11.93 15.12 -1.66
C ILE A 312 -10.47 14.93 -2.06
N SER A 313 -9.56 14.82 -1.08
CA SER A 313 -8.14 14.56 -1.32
C SER A 313 -7.89 13.21 -1.99
N GLY A 314 -8.62 12.16 -1.60
CA GLY A 314 -8.47 10.81 -2.13
C GLY A 314 -8.80 10.68 -3.61
N ILE A 315 -9.63 11.57 -4.16
CA ILE A 315 -9.91 11.64 -5.61
C ILE A 315 -8.64 11.81 -6.46
N PHE A 316 -7.60 12.44 -5.91
CA PHE A 316 -6.35 12.68 -6.63
C PHE A 316 -5.28 11.62 -6.39
N PHE A 317 -5.49 10.72 -5.42
CA PHE A 317 -4.50 9.70 -5.06
C PHE A 317 -4.30 8.66 -6.16
N ALA A 318 -5.36 7.94 -6.56
CA ALA A 318 -5.27 6.94 -7.61
C ALA A 318 -4.83 7.51 -8.97
N PRO A 319 -5.36 8.66 -9.47
CA PRO A 319 -4.87 9.27 -10.71
C PRO A 319 -3.37 9.60 -10.67
N MET A 320 -2.86 10.15 -9.57
CA MET A 320 -1.43 10.42 -9.40
C MET A 320 -0.60 9.13 -9.46
N MET A 321 -1.07 8.08 -8.79
CA MET A 321 -0.41 6.78 -8.83
C MET A 321 -0.39 6.20 -10.26
N ILE A 322 -1.52 6.22 -10.96
CA ILE A 322 -1.65 5.73 -12.35
C ILE A 322 -0.70 6.50 -13.29
N VAL A 323 -0.69 7.83 -13.22
CA VAL A 323 0.17 8.66 -14.08
C VAL A 323 1.65 8.36 -13.82
N THR A 324 2.03 8.19 -12.55
CA THR A 324 3.41 7.87 -12.15
C THR A 324 3.83 6.50 -12.68
N MET A 325 2.96 5.50 -12.61
CA MET A 325 3.20 4.18 -13.22
C MET A 325 3.26 4.24 -14.75
N SER A 326 2.34 4.94 -15.41
CA SER A 326 2.39 5.09 -16.87
C SER A 326 3.64 5.85 -17.35
N LEU A 327 4.21 6.74 -16.52
CA LEU A 327 5.49 7.38 -16.80
C LEU A 327 6.66 6.40 -16.65
N ILE A 328 6.63 5.49 -15.66
CA ILE A 328 7.66 4.44 -15.53
C ILE A 328 7.65 3.50 -16.74
N GLU A 329 6.45 3.10 -17.19
CA GLU A 329 6.25 2.25 -18.37
C GLU A 329 6.84 2.83 -19.64
N LYS A 330 6.80 4.16 -19.81
CA LYS A 330 7.33 4.83 -21.00
C LYS A 330 8.82 5.15 -20.90
N ALA A 331 9.38 5.19 -19.70
CA ALA A 331 10.73 5.69 -19.46
C ALA A 331 11.77 4.59 -19.25
N VAL A 332 11.33 3.39 -18.88
CA VAL A 332 12.21 2.28 -18.52
C VAL A 332 12.06 1.15 -19.57
N PRO A 333 13.15 0.49 -19.99
CA PRO A 333 13.07 -0.67 -20.88
C PRO A 333 12.15 -1.77 -20.33
N GLU A 334 11.46 -2.52 -21.20
CA GLU A 334 10.53 -3.59 -20.77
C GLU A 334 11.15 -4.59 -19.79
N LYS A 335 12.43 -4.94 -19.99
CA LYS A 335 13.19 -5.86 -19.10
C LYS A 335 13.37 -5.35 -17.67
N GLN A 336 13.18 -4.05 -17.45
CA GLN A 336 13.42 -3.33 -16.20
C GLN A 336 12.13 -2.74 -15.59
N LEU A 337 10.98 -2.95 -16.25
CA LEU A 337 9.71 -2.33 -15.86
C LEU A 337 9.27 -2.75 -14.45
N THR A 338 9.38 -4.04 -14.13
CA THR A 338 9.03 -4.59 -12.83
C THR A 338 9.87 -3.97 -11.71
N GLU A 339 11.17 -3.75 -11.95
CA GLU A 339 12.06 -3.09 -10.98
C GLU A 339 11.62 -1.64 -10.77
N GLY A 340 11.30 -0.91 -11.84
CA GLY A 340 10.79 0.46 -11.76
C GLY A 340 9.49 0.57 -10.95
N MET A 341 8.49 -0.25 -11.27
CA MET A 341 7.22 -0.29 -10.52
C MET A 341 7.44 -0.63 -9.04
N THR A 342 8.34 -1.58 -8.75
CA THR A 342 8.66 -1.98 -7.37
C THR A 342 9.26 -0.82 -6.57
N TRP A 343 10.17 -0.04 -7.16
CA TRP A 343 10.75 1.13 -6.49
C TRP A 343 9.72 2.22 -6.18
N LEU A 344 8.73 2.41 -7.05
CA LEU A 344 7.65 3.36 -6.80
C LEU A 344 6.77 2.92 -5.63
N LEU A 345 6.37 1.64 -5.57
CA LEU A 345 5.60 1.09 -4.44
C LEU A 345 6.42 1.10 -3.14
N ALA A 346 7.71 0.77 -3.20
CA ALA A 346 8.60 0.86 -2.05
C ALA A 346 8.69 2.29 -1.54
N GLY A 347 8.85 3.28 -2.44
CA GLY A 347 8.81 4.69 -2.11
C GLY A 347 7.52 5.09 -1.38
N LEU A 348 6.36 4.66 -1.89
CA LEU A 348 5.07 4.89 -1.24
C LEU A 348 5.04 4.35 0.20
N ASN A 349 5.42 3.09 0.41
CA ASN A 349 5.40 2.48 1.74
C ASN A 349 6.42 3.11 2.70
N ILE A 350 7.61 3.47 2.22
CA ILE A 350 8.59 4.24 3.01
C ILE A 350 7.97 5.58 3.44
N GLY A 351 7.26 6.23 2.53
CA GLY A 351 6.48 7.44 2.81
C GLY A 351 5.46 7.23 3.92
N VAL A 352 4.65 6.17 3.84
CA VAL A 352 3.65 5.81 4.86
C VAL A 352 4.31 5.65 6.23
N ALA A 353 5.45 4.96 6.29
CA ALA A 353 6.21 4.80 7.52
C ALA A 353 6.70 6.15 8.10
N ILE A 354 7.29 7.01 7.25
CA ILE A 354 7.73 8.35 7.67
C ILE A 354 6.54 9.19 8.16
N GLY A 355 5.43 9.18 7.42
CA GLY A 355 4.22 9.93 7.77
C GLY A 355 3.61 9.48 9.08
N ALA A 356 3.51 8.18 9.32
CA ALA A 356 3.00 7.64 10.57
C ALA A 356 3.88 8.02 11.77
N ALA A 357 5.21 7.88 11.64
CA ALA A 357 6.14 8.23 12.71
C ALA A 357 6.13 9.75 13.02
N LEU A 358 6.23 10.60 12.00
CA LEU A 358 6.24 12.05 12.17
C LEU A 358 4.92 12.57 12.72
N THR A 359 3.80 12.10 12.18
CA THR A 359 2.46 12.54 12.63
C THR A 359 2.22 12.13 14.06
N GLY A 360 2.59 10.90 14.45
CA GLY A 360 2.46 10.45 15.83
C GLY A 360 3.22 11.33 16.81
N GLN A 361 4.47 11.67 16.50
CA GLN A 361 5.27 12.60 17.33
C GLN A 361 4.63 13.98 17.41
N VAL A 362 4.25 14.55 16.26
CA VAL A 362 3.66 15.89 16.20
C VAL A 362 2.35 15.95 17.00
N VAL A 363 1.49 14.95 16.87
CA VAL A 363 0.23 14.85 17.62
C VAL A 363 0.46 14.77 19.13
N ASP A 364 1.41 13.95 19.59
CA ASP A 364 1.70 13.81 21.03
C ASP A 364 2.30 15.11 21.63
N TYR A 365 3.20 15.81 20.91
CA TYR A 365 3.87 17.01 21.44
C TYR A 365 3.09 18.31 21.27
N PHE A 366 2.38 18.48 20.15
CA PHE A 366 1.76 19.74 19.75
C PHE A 366 0.24 19.64 19.60
N GLY A 367 -0.35 18.49 19.96
CA GLY A 367 -1.78 18.24 19.91
C GLY A 367 -2.30 17.85 18.53
N THR A 368 -3.51 17.30 18.48
CA THR A 368 -4.03 16.64 17.27
C THR A 368 -4.11 17.56 16.05
N ASN A 369 -4.50 18.83 16.16
CA ASN A 369 -4.58 19.70 14.98
C ASN A 369 -3.22 19.92 14.28
N SER A 370 -2.11 19.83 15.02
CA SER A 370 -0.78 20.10 14.48
C SER A 370 -0.30 19.05 13.47
N GLY A 371 -0.78 17.80 13.54
CA GLY A 371 -0.40 16.75 12.59
C GLY A 371 -0.87 17.01 11.15
N SER A 372 -1.83 17.93 10.96
CA SER A 372 -2.28 18.35 9.62
C SER A 372 -1.15 19.00 8.81
N TRP A 373 -0.21 19.67 9.50
CA TRP A 373 0.95 20.29 8.88
C TRP A 373 1.90 19.27 8.25
N VAL A 374 1.92 18.02 8.75
CA VAL A 374 2.73 16.94 8.14
C VAL A 374 2.18 16.61 6.75
N ALA A 375 0.87 16.41 6.62
CA ALA A 375 0.23 16.15 5.33
C ALA A 375 0.32 17.35 4.36
N ILE A 376 0.12 18.58 4.86
CA ILE A 376 0.20 19.81 4.05
C ILE A 376 1.63 20.04 3.54
N SER A 377 2.64 19.80 4.38
CA SER A 377 4.05 19.92 3.97
C SER A 377 4.40 18.85 2.94
N ALA A 378 3.93 17.62 3.12
CA ALA A 378 4.14 16.54 2.16
C ALA A 378 3.47 16.82 0.81
N SER A 379 2.23 17.31 0.80
CA SER A 379 1.52 17.65 -0.45
C SER A 379 2.14 18.84 -1.18
N MET A 380 2.70 19.81 -0.45
CA MET A 380 3.51 20.88 -1.04
C MET A 380 4.75 20.30 -1.74
N LEU A 381 5.42 19.33 -1.12
CA LEU A 381 6.57 18.65 -1.71
C LEU A 381 6.19 17.79 -2.93
N VAL A 382 5.01 17.16 -2.94
CA VAL A 382 4.45 16.51 -4.15
C VAL A 382 4.31 17.53 -5.29
N MET A 383 3.70 18.69 -5.02
CA MET A 383 3.52 19.75 -6.01
C MET A 383 4.87 20.25 -6.56
N LEU A 384 5.84 20.53 -5.69
CA LEU A 384 7.16 21.04 -6.07
C LEU A 384 7.94 20.01 -6.89
N THR A 385 7.94 18.74 -6.49
CA THR A 385 8.64 17.68 -7.22
C THR A 385 7.98 17.38 -8.57
N ALA A 386 6.65 17.40 -8.65
CA ALA A 386 5.92 17.28 -9.91
C ALA A 386 6.24 18.45 -10.86
N PHE A 387 6.37 19.67 -10.33
CA PHE A 387 6.79 20.84 -11.10
C PHE A 387 8.21 20.71 -11.67
N ILE A 388 9.15 20.24 -10.85
CA ILE A 388 10.54 19.98 -11.30
C ILE A 388 10.57 18.93 -12.41
N GLY A 389 9.80 17.85 -12.27
CA GLY A 389 9.65 16.82 -13.29
C GLY A 389 9.08 17.38 -14.60
N TYR A 390 8.04 18.21 -14.52
CA TYR A 390 7.44 18.88 -15.67
C TYR A 390 8.41 19.82 -16.40
N ARG A 391 9.17 20.64 -15.66
CA ARG A 391 10.16 21.57 -16.24
C ARG A 391 11.30 20.86 -16.96
N ARG A 392 11.85 19.78 -16.38
CA ARG A 392 12.95 19.03 -17.02
C ARG A 392 12.55 18.47 -18.38
N VAL A 393 11.33 17.96 -18.51
CA VAL A 393 10.85 17.37 -19.77
C VAL A 393 10.61 18.45 -20.83
N ASN A 394 10.05 19.59 -20.46
CA ASN A 394 9.85 20.70 -21.40
C ASN A 394 11.18 21.35 -21.82
N SER A 395 12.18 21.42 -20.93
CA SER A 395 13.50 21.95 -21.27
C SER A 395 14.21 21.10 -22.32
N VAL A 396 14.07 19.76 -22.28
CA VAL A 396 14.67 18.86 -23.27
C VAL A 396 14.00 19.01 -24.63
N LYS A 397 12.67 19.21 -24.68
CA LYS A 397 11.94 19.44 -25.94
C LYS A 397 12.30 20.76 -26.64
N ASN A 398 12.68 21.79 -25.88
CA ASN A 398 13.05 23.09 -26.44
C ASN A 398 14.49 23.15 -26.97
N ILE A 399 15.32 22.12 -26.73
CA ILE A 399 16.70 22.03 -27.25
C ILE A 399 16.75 21.19 -28.55
N SER A 400 15.67 20.48 -28.88
CA SER A 400 15.55 19.62 -30.07
C SER A 400 14.80 20.28 -31.25
N ILE A 401 14.72 21.61 -31.26
CA ILE A 401 14.23 22.45 -32.37
C ILE A 401 15.37 23.40 -32.72
#